data_AF-A0A978VKC1-F1
#
_entry.id   AF-A0A978VKC1-F1
#
_cell.length_a   1.000
_cell.length_b   1.000
_cell.length_c   1.000
_cell.angle_alpha   90.00
_cell.angle_beta   90.00
_cell.angle_gamma   90.00
#
_symmetry.space_group_name_H-M   'P 1'
#
loop_
_entity.id
_entity.type
_entity.pdbx_description
1 polymer ?
#
loop_
_entity_poly.entity_id
_entity_poly.type
_entity_poly.pdbx_seq_one_letter_code
_entity_poly.pdbx_strand_id
1 'polypeptide(L)'
;MVATSFDDKGHVSWLKESDKLLIERHRHLVRAFFESASELLKEDGEVHITHRDDDPYRQWKLEELCETAGFCLKEKVEFNKKDYPGYINKRGGNINGNVTFPLNDCSFTFKFCLQKSGSSLTSNDDDGYHMISEAIVNEVNGILAELGVESLD
;
A
#
# COMPACT_ATOMS: atom_id res chain seq x y z
N MET A 1 11.99 2.94 -5.22
CA MET A 1 12.12 1.48 -5.00
C MET A 1 11.00 0.77 -5.75
N VAL A 2 11.24 -0.37 -6.40
CA VAL A 2 10.21 -1.06 -7.21
C VAL A 2 9.95 -2.45 -6.63
N ALA A 3 8.69 -2.76 -6.32
CA ALA A 3 8.23 -4.12 -6.03
C ALA A 3 7.24 -4.56 -7.12
N THR A 4 7.45 -5.72 -7.73
CA THR A 4 6.55 -6.26 -8.76
C THR A 4 5.92 -7.56 -8.26
N SER A 5 4.58 -7.57 -8.23
CA SER A 5 3.64 -8.67 -7.95
C SER A 5 4.22 -10.01 -7.47
N PHE A 6 3.89 -10.38 -6.23
CA PHE A 6 4.03 -11.75 -5.73
C PHE A 6 2.78 -12.55 -6.12
N ASP A 7 2.81 -13.28 -7.23
CA ASP A 7 1.85 -14.38 -7.43
C ASP A 7 2.46 -15.66 -6.84
N ASP A 8 2.08 -16.00 -5.61
CA ASP A 8 2.66 -17.12 -4.87
C ASP A 8 1.98 -18.45 -5.21
N LYS A 9 1.94 -18.77 -6.51
CA LYS A 9 1.58 -20.12 -6.96
C LYS A 9 2.66 -21.16 -6.70
N GLY A 10 3.69 -20.89 -5.87
CA GLY A 10 4.90 -21.71 -5.87
C GLY A 10 5.51 -22.11 -4.52
N HIS A 11 5.05 -21.60 -3.38
CA HIS A 11 5.59 -22.06 -2.08
C HIS A 11 4.82 -23.20 -1.42
N VAL A 12 3.49 -23.21 -1.50
CA VAL A 12 2.62 -24.15 -0.76
C VAL A 12 1.50 -24.62 -1.66
N SER A 13 1.52 -25.92 -2.01
CA SER A 13 0.66 -26.48 -3.06
C SER A 13 -0.85 -26.45 -2.77
N TRP A 14 -1.26 -26.24 -1.52
CA TRP A 14 -2.67 -26.20 -1.11
C TRP A 14 -3.20 -24.80 -0.81
N LEU A 15 -2.36 -23.77 -0.73
CA LEU A 15 -2.82 -22.38 -0.55
C LEU A 15 -3.07 -21.73 -1.91
N LYS A 16 -4.16 -20.98 -2.00
CA LYS A 16 -4.56 -20.19 -3.16
C LYS A 16 -4.50 -18.71 -2.83
N GLU A 17 -4.39 -17.88 -3.86
CA GLU A 17 -4.36 -16.41 -3.77
C GLU A 17 -5.58 -15.81 -3.04
N SER A 18 -6.70 -16.53 -3.02
CA SER A 18 -7.94 -16.14 -2.31
C SER A 18 -7.96 -16.54 -0.84
N ASP A 19 -6.99 -17.34 -0.38
CA ASP A 19 -6.98 -17.83 1.00
C ASP A 19 -6.55 -16.71 1.94
N LYS A 20 -7.36 -16.44 2.95
CA LYS A 20 -7.13 -15.35 3.93
C LYS A 20 -5.73 -15.38 4.55
N LEU A 21 -5.23 -16.58 4.86
CA LEU A 21 -3.89 -16.75 5.43
C LEU A 21 -2.80 -16.28 4.47
N LEU A 22 -2.93 -16.57 3.17
CA LEU A 22 -1.95 -16.16 2.17
C LEU A 22 -2.03 -14.66 1.91
N ILE A 23 -3.25 -14.11 1.80
CA ILE A 23 -3.49 -12.67 1.70
C ILE A 23 -2.82 -11.93 2.87
N GLU A 24 -3.00 -12.40 4.11
CA GLU A 24 -2.40 -11.73 5.28
C GLU A 24 -0.87 -11.80 5.28
N ARG A 25 -0.27 -12.91 4.82
CA ARG A 25 1.19 -13.01 4.66
C ARG A 25 1.71 -12.00 3.65
N HIS A 26 1.02 -11.83 2.53
CA HIS A 26 1.38 -10.83 1.54
C HIS A 26 1.21 -9.41 2.05
N ARG A 27 0.13 -9.12 2.77
CA ARG A 27 -0.08 -7.81 3.43
C ARG A 27 1.06 -7.49 4.40
N HIS A 28 1.48 -8.47 5.21
CA HIS A 28 2.61 -8.30 6.12
C HIS A 28 3.92 -8.02 5.37
N LEU A 29 4.20 -8.77 4.30
CA LEU A 29 5.38 -8.55 3.47
C LEU A 29 5.41 -7.15 2.84
N VAL A 30 4.28 -6.71 2.28
CA VAL A 30 4.16 -5.37 1.68
C VAL A 30 4.33 -4.27 2.72
N ARG A 31 3.77 -4.44 3.92
CA ARG A 31 3.98 -3.50 5.03
C ARG A 31 5.46 -3.38 5.41
N ALA A 32 6.13 -4.51 5.64
CA ALA A 32 7.56 -4.54 5.97
C ALA A 32 8.42 -3.92 4.86
N PHE A 33 8.01 -4.06 3.60
CA PHE A 33 8.64 -3.40 2.47
C PHE A 33 8.48 -1.87 2.52
N PHE A 34 7.28 -1.35 2.82
CA PHE A 34 7.09 0.10 3.02
C PHE A 34 7.93 0.63 4.19
N GLU A 35 7.91 -0.07 5.34
CA GLU A 35 8.71 0.27 6.51
C GLU A 35 10.21 0.30 6.16
N SER A 36 10.71 -0.67 5.40
CA SER A 36 12.10 -0.66 4.94
C SER A 36 12.39 0.47 3.94
N ALA A 37 11.41 0.82 3.11
CA ALA A 37 11.56 1.86 2.11
C ALA A 37 11.59 3.26 2.72
N SER A 38 10.88 3.51 3.82
CA SER A 38 10.85 4.82 4.47
C SER A 38 12.24 5.25 4.97
N GLU A 39 13.07 4.29 5.39
CA GLU A 39 14.45 4.51 5.82
C GLU A 39 15.43 4.75 4.67
N LEU A 40 15.07 4.32 3.45
CA LEU A 40 15.97 4.31 2.29
C LEU A 40 15.68 5.41 1.26
N LEU A 41 14.50 6.01 1.30
CA LEU A 41 14.09 7.02 0.34
C LEU A 41 14.61 8.41 0.71
N LYS A 42 14.96 9.18 -0.32
CA LYS A 42 15.19 10.62 -0.21
C LYS A 42 13.84 11.36 -0.24
N GLU A 43 13.85 12.66 0.04
CA GLU A 43 12.64 13.50 0.14
C GLU A 43 11.68 13.38 -1.07
N ASP A 44 12.22 13.29 -2.30
CA ASP A 44 11.44 13.11 -3.53
C ASP A 44 11.39 11.66 -4.04
N GLY A 45 11.75 10.71 -3.18
CA GLY A 45 11.79 9.29 -3.50
C GLY A 45 10.39 8.68 -3.60
N GLU A 46 10.23 7.71 -4.51
CA GLU A 46 8.97 7.01 -4.71
C GLU A 46 9.11 5.51 -4.51
N VAL A 47 8.04 4.89 -3.98
CA VAL A 47 7.81 3.45 -4.00
C VAL A 47 6.84 3.14 -5.13
N HIS A 48 7.24 2.27 -6.07
CA HIS A 48 6.36 1.80 -7.14
C HIS A 48 6.03 0.33 -6.88
N ILE A 49 4.74 0.03 -6.70
CA ILE A 49 4.26 -1.34 -6.56
C ILE A 49 3.37 -1.67 -7.74
N THR A 50 3.76 -2.66 -8.54
CA THR A 50 2.88 -3.21 -9.58
C THR A 50 2.05 -4.34 -8.99
N HIS A 51 0.73 -4.16 -9.01
CA HIS A 51 -0.23 -5.07 -8.37
C HIS A 51 -1.51 -5.19 -9.18
N ARG A 52 -2.21 -6.31 -8.98
CA ARG A 52 -3.55 -6.51 -9.55
C ARG A 52 -4.59 -5.81 -8.69
N ASP A 53 -5.49 -5.09 -9.33
CA ASP A 53 -6.62 -4.42 -8.69
C ASP A 53 -7.96 -5.09 -9.03
N ASP A 54 -7.98 -6.42 -8.97
CA ASP A 54 -9.17 -7.24 -9.03
C ASP A 54 -9.15 -8.29 -7.91
N ASP A 55 -10.26 -8.98 -7.68
CA ASP A 55 -10.32 -10.01 -6.65
C ASP A 55 -9.46 -11.24 -7.02
N PRO A 56 -8.78 -11.86 -6.05
CA PRO A 56 -8.73 -11.51 -4.61
C PRO A 56 -7.64 -10.48 -4.25
N TYR A 57 -6.83 -10.04 -5.21
CA TYR A 57 -5.64 -9.21 -5.01
C TYR A 57 -5.95 -7.84 -4.39
N ARG A 58 -7.11 -7.25 -4.71
CA ARG A 58 -7.57 -6.00 -4.09
C ARG A 58 -7.68 -6.09 -2.56
N GLN A 59 -7.90 -7.28 -2.00
CA GLN A 59 -7.99 -7.50 -0.55
C GLN A 59 -6.66 -7.27 0.19
N TRP A 60 -5.57 -7.11 -0.55
CA TRP A 60 -4.29 -6.70 0.03
C TRP A 60 -4.32 -5.26 0.52
N LYS A 61 -5.21 -4.41 -0.04
CA LYS A 61 -5.42 -3.00 0.35
C LYS A 61 -4.11 -2.20 0.49
N LEU A 62 -3.39 -2.04 -0.62
CA LEU A 62 -2.07 -1.40 -0.63
C LEU A 62 -2.07 0.02 -0.03
N GLU A 63 -3.12 0.79 -0.27
CA GLU A 63 -3.27 2.16 0.25
C GLU A 63 -3.34 2.18 1.79
N GLU A 64 -4.13 1.28 2.39
CA GLU A 64 -4.18 1.11 3.85
C GLU A 64 -2.80 0.74 4.42
N LEU A 65 -2.07 -0.15 3.75
CA LEU A 65 -0.74 -0.57 4.19
C LEU A 65 0.29 0.57 4.07
N CYS A 66 0.22 1.38 3.01
CA CYS A 66 1.18 2.47 2.81
C CYS A 66 0.98 3.59 3.84
N GLU A 67 -0.28 3.92 4.16
CA GLU A 67 -0.62 4.94 5.15
C GLU A 67 -0.06 4.58 6.53
N THR A 68 -0.18 3.31 6.96
CA THR A 68 0.40 2.85 8.22
C THR A 68 1.92 2.98 8.30
N ALA A 69 2.60 3.10 7.15
CA ALA A 69 4.04 3.27 7.03
C ALA A 69 4.46 4.72 6.69
N GLY A 70 3.54 5.68 6.78
CA GLY A 70 3.83 7.11 6.52
C GLY A 70 3.92 7.49 5.04
N PHE A 71 3.29 6.71 4.16
CA PHE A 71 3.20 7.00 2.72
C PHE A 71 1.80 7.45 2.31
N CYS A 72 1.69 8.12 1.18
CA CYS A 72 0.42 8.37 0.49
C CYS A 72 0.51 7.94 -0.98
N LEU A 73 -0.64 7.59 -1.56
CA LEU A 73 -0.74 7.30 -3.00
C LEU A 73 -0.60 8.61 -3.78
N LYS A 74 0.43 8.69 -4.61
CA LYS A 74 0.66 9.81 -5.54
C LYS A 74 -0.05 9.59 -6.87
N GLU A 75 0.03 8.38 -7.39
CA GLU A 75 -0.50 8.05 -8.71
C GLU A 75 -0.81 6.56 -8.83
N LYS A 76 -1.85 6.22 -9.59
CA LYS A 76 -2.16 4.86 -10.01
C LYS A 76 -2.34 4.84 -11.52
N VAL A 77 -1.49 4.08 -12.21
CA VAL A 77 -1.50 3.98 -13.68
C VAL A 77 -1.64 2.54 -14.12
N GLU A 78 -2.26 2.32 -15.28
CA GLU A 78 -2.30 1.00 -15.90
C GLU A 78 -0.88 0.49 -16.13
N PHE A 79 -0.64 -0.78 -15.78
CA PHE A 79 0.66 -1.39 -16.00
C PHE A 79 0.84 -1.71 -17.48
N ASN A 80 1.88 -1.13 -18.08
CA ASN A 80 2.30 -1.48 -19.43
C ASN A 80 3.72 -2.08 -19.39
N LYS A 81 3.80 -3.37 -19.73
CA LYS A 81 5.08 -4.10 -19.80
C LYS A 81 6.13 -3.41 -20.68
N LYS A 82 5.71 -2.68 -21.72
CA LYS A 82 6.63 -1.98 -22.65
C LYS A 82 7.43 -0.87 -21.97
N ASP A 83 6.93 -0.34 -20.86
CA ASP A 83 7.59 0.73 -20.10
C ASP A 83 8.77 0.20 -19.28
N TYR A 84 8.89 -1.14 -19.17
CA TYR A 84 9.95 -1.82 -18.43
C TYR A 84 10.71 -2.81 -19.33
N PRO A 85 11.59 -2.33 -20.23
CA PRO A 85 12.40 -3.20 -21.08
C PRO A 85 13.19 -4.24 -20.27
N GLY A 86 13.10 -5.50 -20.67
CA GLY A 86 13.75 -6.61 -19.98
C GLY A 86 12.94 -7.21 -18.82
N TYR A 87 11.80 -6.62 -18.44
CA TYR A 87 10.91 -7.23 -17.45
C TYR A 87 10.30 -8.53 -17.97
N ILE A 88 10.50 -9.60 -17.22
CA ILE A 88 9.87 -10.91 -17.44
C ILE A 88 9.25 -11.30 -16.11
N ASN A 89 7.92 -11.36 -16.06
CA ASN A 89 7.21 -11.76 -14.87
C ASN A 89 7.48 -13.25 -14.56
N LYS A 90 7.74 -13.54 -13.30
CA LYS A 90 8.08 -14.86 -12.78
C LYS A 90 7.23 -15.14 -11.56
N ARG A 91 6.93 -16.42 -11.34
CA ARG A 91 6.21 -16.86 -10.15
C ARG A 91 7.11 -16.87 -8.94
N GLY A 92 6.54 -16.54 -7.78
CA GLY A 92 7.21 -16.76 -6.50
C GLY A 92 7.39 -18.25 -6.23
N GLY A 93 8.45 -18.63 -5.52
CA GLY A 93 8.66 -19.98 -4.99
C GLY A 93 9.46 -20.95 -5.86
N ASN A 94 9.69 -22.15 -5.30
CA ASN A 94 10.53 -23.20 -5.90
C ASN A 94 9.79 -23.97 -7.01
N ILE A 95 8.46 -24.02 -6.97
CA ILE A 95 7.65 -24.79 -7.91
C ILE A 95 7.28 -23.89 -9.08
N ASN A 96 7.78 -24.18 -10.27
CA ASN A 96 7.51 -23.41 -11.50
C ASN A 96 7.86 -21.91 -11.41
N GLY A 97 8.79 -21.50 -10.55
CA GLY A 97 9.13 -20.07 -10.35
C GLY A 97 9.59 -19.34 -11.62
N ASN A 98 10.24 -20.04 -12.55
CA ASN A 98 10.65 -19.45 -13.84
C ASN A 98 9.52 -19.38 -14.90
N VAL A 99 8.31 -19.85 -14.58
CA VAL A 99 7.18 -19.82 -15.51
C VAL A 99 6.49 -18.46 -15.43
N THR A 100 6.29 -17.83 -16.59
CA THR A 100 5.50 -16.61 -16.72
C THR A 100 4.02 -16.87 -16.52
N PHE A 101 3.27 -15.86 -16.12
CA PHE A 101 1.81 -15.89 -16.05
C PHE A 101 1.18 -14.81 -16.94
N PRO A 102 -0.10 -14.95 -17.34
CA PRO A 102 -0.80 -13.89 -18.05
C PRO A 102 -0.87 -12.63 -17.19
N LEU A 103 -0.36 -11.51 -17.71
CA LEU A 103 -0.62 -10.19 -17.15
C LEU A 103 -2.07 -9.86 -17.50
N ASN A 104 -2.89 -9.59 -16.50
CA ASN A 104 -4.32 -9.27 -16.69
C ASN A 104 -4.48 -7.77 -16.95
N ASP A 105 -5.58 -7.38 -17.60
CA ASP A 105 -5.92 -5.97 -17.87
C ASP A 105 -6.16 -5.18 -16.57
N CYS A 106 -6.30 -5.86 -15.43
CA CYS A 106 -6.45 -5.26 -14.10
C CYS A 106 -5.11 -5.05 -13.36
N SER A 107 -3.97 -5.05 -14.06
CA SER A 107 -2.66 -4.75 -13.45
C SER A 107 -2.37 -3.25 -13.49
N PHE A 108 -2.00 -2.68 -12.34
CA PHE A 108 -1.68 -1.26 -12.17
C PHE A 108 -0.34 -1.09 -11.47
N THR A 109 0.36 -0.01 -11.77
CA THR A 109 1.48 0.49 -10.96
C THR A 109 0.98 1.60 -10.04
N PHE A 110 1.06 1.35 -8.75
CA PHE A 110 0.78 2.31 -7.68
C PHE A 110 2.09 2.99 -7.30
N LYS A 111 2.12 4.32 -7.34
CA LYS A 111 3.28 5.13 -6.97
C LYS A 111 2.97 5.85 -5.66
N PHE A 112 3.82 5.64 -4.66
CA PHE A 112 3.67 6.20 -3.33
C PHE A 112 4.86 7.11 -3.02
N CYS A 113 4.62 8.18 -2.27
CA CYS A 113 5.66 9.05 -1.72
C CYS A 113 5.49 9.18 -0.21
N LEU A 114 6.57 9.54 0.49
CA LEU A 114 6.51 9.84 1.91
C LEU A 114 5.54 11.00 2.15
N GLN A 115 4.69 10.86 3.17
CA GLN A 115 3.86 11.97 3.62
C GLN A 115 4.77 13.06 4.15
N LYS A 116 4.62 14.27 3.63
CA LYS A 116 5.37 15.42 4.15
C LYS A 116 4.79 15.76 5.52
N SER A 117 5.62 15.71 6.57
CA SER A 117 5.30 16.23 7.89
C SER A 117 5.21 17.76 7.80
N GLY A 118 4.11 18.29 7.25
CA GLY A 118 4.06 19.71 6.91
C GLY A 118 2.89 20.21 6.07
N SER A 119 1.77 19.50 6.02
CA SER A 119 0.50 20.11 5.62
C SER A 119 -0.62 19.57 6.49
N SER A 120 -0.93 20.31 7.54
CA SER A 120 -2.32 20.41 8.01
C SER A 120 -3.20 20.57 6.77
N LEU A 121 -4.10 19.62 6.54
CA LEU A 121 -5.01 19.61 5.40
C LEU A 121 -5.93 20.82 5.52
N THR A 122 -5.57 21.91 4.87
CA THR A 122 -6.53 22.90 4.37
C THR A 122 -6.63 22.72 2.86
N SER A 123 -7.20 21.57 2.46
CA SER A 123 -7.78 21.47 1.13
C SER A 123 -9.09 22.24 1.17
N ASN A 124 -9.04 23.47 0.65
CA ASN A 124 -10.24 24.16 0.20
C ASN A 124 -10.94 23.28 -0.85
N ASP A 125 -12.25 23.14 -0.70
CA ASP A 125 -13.23 22.46 -1.55
C ASP A 125 -13.69 21.06 -1.05
N ASP A 126 -14.85 21.11 -0.35
CA ASP A 126 -15.92 20.11 -0.10
C ASP A 126 -16.20 19.75 1.37
N ASP A 127 -17.33 20.25 1.87
CA ASP A 127 -17.63 20.62 3.26
C ASP A 127 -18.04 19.43 4.18
N GLY A 128 -17.66 18.20 3.82
CA GLY A 128 -18.11 16.99 4.51
C GLY A 128 -17.09 16.37 5.47
N TYR A 129 -15.81 16.35 5.08
CA TYR A 129 -14.79 15.57 5.81
C TYR A 129 -14.18 16.32 7.00
N HIS A 130 -14.10 17.65 6.94
CA HIS A 130 -13.53 18.48 8.01
C HIS A 130 -14.33 18.38 9.31
N MET A 131 -15.66 18.32 9.21
CA MET A 131 -16.57 18.17 10.34
C MET A 131 -16.35 16.85 11.08
N ILE A 132 -15.99 15.78 10.37
CA ILE A 132 -15.77 14.45 10.97
C ILE A 132 -14.44 14.43 11.71
N SER A 133 -13.38 14.98 11.13
CA SER A 133 -12.07 15.08 11.83
C SER A 133 -12.14 15.99 13.05
N GLU A 134 -12.81 17.14 12.96
CA GLU A 134 -12.91 18.08 14.08
C GLU A 134 -13.80 17.52 15.19
N ALA A 135 -14.89 16.82 14.86
CA ALA A 135 -15.73 16.14 15.85
C ALA A 135 -14.95 15.04 16.60
N ILE A 136 -14.17 14.22 15.88
CA ILE A 136 -13.36 13.16 16.50
C ILE A 136 -12.27 13.79 17.39
N VAL A 137 -11.58 14.83 16.92
CA VAL A 137 -10.55 15.52 17.71
C VAL A 137 -11.16 16.14 18.97
N ASN A 138 -12.32 16.77 18.86
CA ASN A 138 -13.02 17.35 20.01
C ASN A 138 -13.53 16.29 20.98
N GLU A 139 -14.01 15.15 20.49
CA GLU A 139 -14.45 14.02 21.32
C GLU A 139 -13.26 13.41 22.08
N VAL A 140 -12.14 13.18 21.39
CA VAL A 140 -10.89 12.70 22.02
C VAL A 140 -10.36 13.69 23.04
N ASN A 141 -10.32 14.99 22.73
CA ASN A 141 -9.87 16.02 23.65
C ASN A 141 -10.79 16.16 24.87
N GLY A 142 -12.11 16.00 24.69
CA GLY A 142 -13.06 15.95 25.80
C GLY A 142 -12.79 14.79 26.75
N ILE A 143 -12.53 13.59 26.21
CA ILE A 143 -12.16 12.41 27.00
C ILE A 143 -10.84 12.62 27.74
N LEU A 144 -9.83 13.19 27.07
CA LEU A 144 -8.53 13.46 27.68
C LEU A 144 -8.62 14.50 28.82
N ALA A 145 -9.47 15.52 28.66
CA ALA A 145 -9.73 16.52 29.69
C ALA A 145 -10.43 15.92 30.93
N GLU A 146 -11.38 15.01 30.74
CA GLU A 146 -12.02 14.27 31.86
C GLU A 146 -11.04 13.35 32.60
N LEU A 147 -10.04 12.82 31.87
CA LEU A 147 -9.00 11.95 32.42
C LEU A 147 -7.78 12.73 32.97
N GLY A 148 -7.76 14.06 32.85
CA GLY A 148 -6.67 14.92 33.34
C GLY A 148 -5.34 14.73 32.59
N VAL A 149 -5.39 14.33 31.31
CA VAL A 149 -4.20 14.12 30.48
C VAL A 149 -4.00 15.36 29.60
N GLU A 150 -2.92 16.12 29.83
CA GLU A 150 -2.57 17.28 28.99
C GLU A 150 -2.19 16.82 27.57
N SER A 151 -2.67 17.56 26.56
CA SER A 151 -2.44 17.28 25.14
C SER A 151 -0.95 17.30 24.78
N LEU A 152 -0.52 16.37 23.93
CA LEU A 152 0.81 16.39 23.31
C LEU A 152 0.78 17.37 22.13
N ASP A 153 1.54 18.47 22.25
CA ASP A 153 1.78 19.46 21.19
C ASP A 153 2.50 18.86 19.96
#